data_AF-A0A2E1ATV6-F1
#
_entry.id   AF-A0A2E1ATV6-F1
#
_cell.length_a   1.000
_cell.length_b   1.000
_cell.length_c   1.000
_cell.angle_alpha   90.00
_cell.angle_beta   90.00
_cell.angle_gamma   90.00
#
_symmetry.space_group_name_H-M   'P 1'
#
loop_
_entity.id
_entity.type
_entity.pdbx_description
1 polymer ?
#
loop_
_entity_poly.entity_id
_entity_poly.type
_entity_poly.pdbx_seq_one_letter_code
_entity_poly.pdbx_strand_id
1 'polypeptide(L)' 'MVKRTVFPEVPPRVEYSLTKLGREIHPFLKGMYKGGILLESNIGELSS' A
#
# COMPACT_ATOMS: atom_id res chain seq x y z
N MET A 1 -6.02 5.38 1.92
CA MET A 1 -7.01 5.66 2.99
C MET A 1 -7.83 4.41 3.28
N VAL A 2 -8.08 4.12 4.55
CA VAL A 2 -8.66 2.85 5.02
C VAL A 2 -10.02 3.11 5.66
N LYS A 3 -11.02 2.27 5.34
CA LYS A 3 -12.32 2.24 6.01
C LYS A 3 -12.30 1.14 7.06
N ARG A 4 -12.71 1.48 8.28
CA ARG A 4 -12.94 0.55 9.39
C ARG A 4 -14.43 0.24 9.48
N THR A 5 -14.78 -1.04 9.57
CA THR A 5 -16.16 -1.52 9.77
C THR A 5 -16.19 -2.38 11.04
N VAL A 6 -17.17 -2.15 11.92
CA VAL A 6 -17.37 -2.92 13.14
C VAL A 6 -18.62 -3.77 12.97
N PHE A 7 -18.50 -5.06 13.26
CA PHE A 7 -19.60 -6.03 13.26
C PHE A 7 -19.92 -6.40 14.71
N PRO A 8 -21.13 -6.05 15.21
CA PRO A 8 -21.52 -6.31 16.59
C PRO A 8 -22.03 -7.75 16.77
N GLU A 9 -21.26 -8.74 16.31
CA GLU A 9 -21.53 -10.16 16.53
C GLU A 9 -20.80 -10.66 17.80
N VAL A 10 -21.07 -11.89 18.25
CA VAL A 10 -20.29 -12.53 19.32
C VAL A 10 -19.50 -13.68 18.70
N PRO A 11 -18.15 -13.63 18.73
CA PRO A 11 -17.29 -12.54 19.22
C PRO A 11 -17.32 -11.30 18.29
N PRO A 12 -17.15 -10.08 18.84
CA PRO A 12 -17.18 -8.87 18.02
C PRO A 12 -15.98 -8.83 17.08
N ARG A 13 -16.22 -8.38 15.85
CA ARG A 13 -15.21 -8.37 14.78
C ARG A 13 -15.06 -7.00 14.16
N VAL A 14 -13.83 -6.69 13.78
CA VAL A 14 -13.48 -5.44 13.08
C VAL A 14 -12.79 -5.80 11.78
N GLU A 15 -13.24 -5.19 10.69
CA GLU A 15 -12.59 -5.31 9.38
C GLU A 15 -12.05 -3.96 8.92
N TYR A 16 -10.95 -4.03 8.17
CA TYR A 16 -10.35 -2.90 7.50
C TYR A 16 -10.33 -3.17 5.99
N SER A 17 -10.70 -2.16 5.22
CA SER A 17 -10.73 -2.24 3.76
C SER A 17 -10.23 -0.95 3.13
N LEU A 18 -9.78 -1.01 1.88
CA LEU A 18 -9.43 0.22 1.15
C LEU A 18 -10.70 1.01 0.83
N THR A 19 -10.63 2.33 0.97
CA THR A 19 -11.65 3.23 0.40
C THR A 19 -11.52 3.28 -1.12
N LYS A 20 -12.50 3.90 -1.82
CA LYS A 20 -12.39 4.18 -3.27
C LYS A 20 -11.10 4.95 -3.58
N LEU A 21 -10.87 6.05 -2.88
CA LEU A 21 -9.63 6.83 -2.99
C LEU A 21 -8.38 6.01 -2.64
N GLY A 22 -8.46 5.15 -1.61
CA GLY A 22 -7.37 4.23 -1.26
C GLY A 22 -7.00 3.27 -2.39
N ARG A 23 -7.99 2.79 -3.15
CA ARG A 23 -7.77 1.96 -4.35
C ARG A 23 -7.22 2.79 -5.51
N GLU A 24 -7.73 3.99 -5.73
CA GLU A 24 -7.27 4.90 -6.79
C GLU A 24 -5.81 5.33 -6.61
N ILE A 25 -5.37 5.52 -5.35
CA ILE A 25 -3.98 5.90 -5.03
C ILE A 25 -3.02 4.70 -5.10
N HIS A 26 -3.50 3.47 -4.93
CA HIS A 26 -2.65 2.28 -4.82
C HIS A 26 -1.68 2.07 -6.01
N PRO A 27 -2.08 2.26 -7.29
CA PRO A 27 -1.16 2.18 -8.43
C PRO A 27 -0.01 3.17 -8.36
N PHE A 28 -0.22 4.38 -7.85
CA PHE A 28 0.82 5.40 -7.72
C PHE A 28 1.87 5.00 -6.68
N LEU A 29 1.43 4.50 -5.53
CA LEU A 29 2.33 3.95 -4.50
C LEU A 29 3.14 2.77 -5.04
N LYS A 30 2.52 1.91 -5.86
CA LYS A 30 3.22 0.82 -6.55
C LYS A 30 4.24 1.34 -7.56
N GLY A 31 3.94 2.44 -8.24
CA GLY A 31 4.88 3.15 -9.12
C GLY A 31 6.09 3.68 -8.36
N MET A 32 5.89 4.34 -7.23
CA MET A 32 6.96 4.85 -6.36
C MET A 32 7.85 3.71 -5.85
N TYR A 33 7.26 2.60 -5.41
CA TYR A 33 7.99 1.41 -4.98
C TYR A 33 8.89 0.85 -6.08
N LYS A 34 8.36 0.70 -7.31
CA LYS A 34 9.16 0.26 -8.46
C LYS A 34 10.28 1.24 -8.80
N GLY A 35 9.99 2.54 -8.74
CA GLY A 35 10.99 3.58 -8.96
C GLY A 35 12.13 3.51 -7.94
N GLY A 36 11.82 3.25 -6.67
CA GLY A 36 12.81 3.04 -5.61
C GLY A 36 13.73 1.85 -5.90
N ILE A 37 13.17 0.69 -6.26
CA ILE A 37 13.96 -0.50 -6.62
C ILE A 37 14.89 -0.20 -7.81
N LEU A 38 14.38 0.46 -8.86
CA LEU A 38 15.18 0.81 -10.01
C LEU A 38 16.34 1.74 -9.63
N LEU A 39 16.07 2.73 -8.79
CA LEU A 39 17.09 3.64 -8.29
C LEU A 39 18.18 2.89 -7.50
N GLU A 40 17.79 2.01 -6.58
CA GLU A 40 18.71 1.19 -5.80
C GLU A 40 19.61 0.32 -6.69
N SER A 41 19.04 -0.34 -7.71
CA SER A 41 19.81 -1.11 -8.68
C SER A 41 20.86 -0.27 -9.41
N ASN A 42 20.47 0.90 -9.93
CA ASN A 42 21.39 1.77 -10.66
C ASN A 42 22.49 2.34 -9.74
N ILE A 43 22.16 2.67 -8.49
CA ILE A 43 23.16 3.17 -7.52
C ILE A 43 24.16 2.06 -7.15
N GLY A 44 23.72 0.80 -7.05
CA GLY A 44 24.61 -0.34 -6.80
C GLY A 44 25.57 -0.65 -7.96
N GLU A 45 25.17 -0.36 -9.20
CA GLU A 45 26.03 -0.50 -10.39
C GLU A 45 27.08 0.62 -10.48
N LEU A 46 26.78 1.83 -9.99
CA LEU A 46 27.71 2.98 -9.96
C LEU A 46 28.81 2.86 -8.88
N SER A 47 28.62 1.99 -7.89
CA SER A 47 29.58 1.74 -6.80
C SER A 47 30.46 0.50 -7.01
N SER A 48 30.35 -0.16 -8.18
CA SER A 48 31.12 -1.34 -8.57
C SER A 48 32.14 -1.05 -9.66
#